data_AF-A0A5C7JI30-F1
#
_entry.id   AF-A0A5C7JI30-F1
#
_cell.length_a   1.000
_cell.length_b   1.000
_cell.length_c   1.000
_cell.angle_alpha   90.00
_cell.angle_beta   90.00
_cell.angle_gamma   90.00
#
_symmetry.space_group_name_H-M   'P 1'
#
loop_
_entity.id
_entity.type
_entity.pdbx_description
1 polymer ?
#
loop_
_entity_poly.entity_id
_entity_poly.type
_entity_poly.pdbx_seq_one_letter_code
_entity_poly.pdbx_strand_id
1 'polypeptide(L)'
;MALQGSGTIRASQINTELGRTSTANISLDSAENGSYVTINSCSPSKPNASNPAAMSEWYSYNHTYACCYSPSITQISNITSSSVDIYWVGTGNCTAAHIEYSTNQVNWSTTTGGCTSPRTVSRLSSSTTYYFRMRITCTSTGGYSGYSNTMSATTSGSCPAYGTYLSQYCSGCTLYYRYANGSCGTYDVSQGCTTACGGCCCSPSYGTYLYDGCSGCDYYYYYSDGCNGTYSSLIESNSPNCGCGGGAACQALYSTGGSYRFLDCSGRSVRGKALDWGEYLGCGDPNSGYGYETYGKECLSF
;
A
#
# COMPACT_ATOMS: atom_id res chain seq x y z
N MET A 1 -6.40 41.39 40.59
CA MET A 1 -6.51 40.30 41.59
C MET A 1 -7.87 40.50 42.22
N ALA A 2 -8.75 39.49 42.16
CA ALA A 2 -10.14 39.65 42.60
C ALA A 2 -10.28 40.41 43.92
N LEU A 3 -11.25 41.33 43.97
CA LEU A 3 -11.63 41.98 45.22
C LEU A 3 -12.10 40.94 46.23
N GLN A 4 -11.91 41.23 47.52
CA GLN A 4 -12.39 40.35 48.60
C GLN A 4 -13.89 40.09 48.46
N GLY A 5 -14.37 38.92 48.92
CA GLY A 5 -15.78 38.53 48.84
C GLY A 5 -16.63 38.97 50.04
N SER A 6 -16.01 39.50 51.10
CA SER A 6 -16.66 40.00 52.31
C SER A 6 -15.72 40.98 53.05
N GLY A 7 -16.24 41.69 54.06
CA GLY A 7 -15.44 42.64 54.84
C GLY A 7 -15.27 44.01 54.16
N THR A 8 -14.44 44.90 54.69
CA THR A 8 -14.37 46.29 54.18
C THR A 8 -13.60 46.38 52.86
N ILE A 9 -14.29 46.70 51.76
CA ILE A 9 -13.68 47.15 50.49
C ILE A 9 -13.42 48.66 50.52
N ARG A 10 -12.26 49.07 50.02
CA ARG A 10 -11.86 50.48 49.85
C ARG A 10 -11.92 50.89 48.38
N ALA A 11 -12.27 52.15 48.14
CA ALA A 11 -12.22 52.80 46.83
C ALA A 11 -10.86 52.63 46.11
N SER A 12 -9.76 52.65 46.86
CA SER A 12 -8.40 52.44 46.32
C SER A 12 -8.19 51.03 45.75
N GLN A 13 -8.86 50.01 46.31
CA GLN A 13 -8.82 48.64 45.81
C GLN A 13 -9.60 48.52 44.50
N ILE A 14 -10.76 49.18 44.38
CA ILE A 14 -11.52 49.25 43.12
C ILE A 14 -10.68 49.92 42.03
N ASN A 15 -10.03 51.05 42.32
CA ASN A 15 -9.12 51.68 41.37
C ASN A 15 -8.06 50.70 40.88
N THR A 16 -7.39 50.00 41.81
CA THR A 16 -6.32 49.07 41.47
C THR A 16 -6.85 47.90 40.63
N GLU A 17 -8.04 47.38 40.93
CA GLU A 17 -8.65 46.30 40.17
C GLU A 17 -9.06 46.74 38.75
N LEU A 18 -9.46 47.99 38.58
CA LEU A 18 -9.71 48.61 37.27
C LEU A 18 -8.42 49.08 36.56
N GLY A 19 -7.24 48.73 37.07
CA GLY A 19 -5.95 49.13 36.47
C GLY A 19 -5.61 50.62 36.63
N ARG A 20 -6.30 51.34 37.51
CA ARG A 20 -6.04 52.76 37.84
C ARG A 20 -5.08 52.86 39.03
N THR A 21 -4.50 54.04 39.22
CA THR A 21 -3.70 54.32 40.42
C THR A 21 -4.58 54.31 41.67
N SER A 22 -4.08 53.72 42.76
CA SER A 22 -4.85 53.52 44.01
C SER A 22 -5.30 54.82 44.68
N THR A 23 -4.64 55.95 44.38
CA THR A 23 -4.93 57.29 44.90
C THR A 23 -5.84 58.13 44.01
N ALA A 24 -6.21 57.64 42.82
CA ALA A 24 -7.11 58.37 41.94
C ALA A 24 -8.47 58.59 42.61
N ASN A 25 -9.08 59.77 42.41
CA ASN A 25 -10.47 59.96 42.81
C ASN A 25 -11.38 59.01 42.01
N ILE A 26 -12.39 58.45 42.66
CA ILE A 26 -13.30 57.47 42.06
C ILE A 26 -14.74 57.79 42.43
N SER A 27 -15.62 57.83 41.43
CA SER A 27 -17.06 57.78 41.57
C SER A 27 -17.52 56.34 41.36
N LEU A 28 -18.30 55.78 42.30
CA LEU A 28 -18.80 54.41 42.20
C LEU A 28 -19.75 54.25 41.01
N ASP A 29 -20.67 55.20 40.83
CA ASP A 29 -21.60 55.25 39.68
C ASP A 29 -20.81 55.33 38.35
N SER A 30 -19.76 56.14 38.27
CA SER A 30 -18.93 56.18 37.06
C SER A 30 -18.15 54.88 36.83
N ALA A 31 -17.71 54.21 37.90
CA ALA A 31 -16.97 52.97 37.83
C ALA A 31 -17.86 51.79 37.38
N GLU A 32 -19.05 51.62 37.94
CA GLU A 32 -19.97 50.51 37.61
C GLU A 32 -20.54 50.64 36.19
N ASN A 33 -20.74 51.88 35.72
CA ASN A 33 -21.16 52.18 34.35
C ASN A 33 -20.00 52.12 33.35
N GLY A 34 -18.80 51.72 33.79
CA GLY A 34 -17.65 51.49 32.93
C GLY A 34 -17.01 52.75 32.36
N SER A 35 -17.25 53.93 32.95
CA SER A 35 -16.70 55.22 32.48
C SER A 35 -15.18 55.31 32.63
N TYR A 36 -14.59 54.52 33.53
CA TYR A 36 -13.13 54.46 33.68
C TYR A 36 -12.49 53.34 32.86
N VAL A 37 -13.07 52.14 32.91
CA VAL A 37 -12.71 50.96 32.11
C VAL A 37 -13.98 50.14 31.91
N THR A 38 -14.17 49.54 30.74
CA THR A 38 -15.28 48.62 30.48
C THR A 38 -15.31 47.49 31.50
N ILE A 39 -16.44 47.31 32.20
CA ILE A 39 -16.59 46.23 33.18
C ILE A 39 -16.41 44.87 32.50
N ASN A 40 -15.58 44.02 33.09
CA ASN A 40 -15.36 42.67 32.59
C ASN A 40 -16.63 41.85 32.81
N SER A 41 -17.35 41.59 31.73
CA SER A 41 -18.63 40.87 31.74
C SER A 41 -18.49 39.41 32.15
N CYS A 42 -17.28 38.84 32.04
CA CYS A 42 -16.97 37.46 32.38
C CYS A 42 -16.65 37.24 33.85
N SER A 43 -16.49 38.32 34.62
CA SER A 43 -16.32 38.20 36.07
C SER A 43 -17.56 37.55 36.71
N PRO A 44 -17.40 36.53 37.58
CA PRO A 44 -18.53 35.86 38.22
C PRO A 44 -19.39 36.79 39.09
N SER A 45 -18.78 37.83 39.64
CA SER A 45 -19.44 38.91 40.37
C SER A 45 -19.03 40.22 39.72
N LYS A 46 -19.98 41.11 39.47
CA LYS A 46 -19.73 42.41 38.84
C LYS A 46 -20.72 43.43 39.36
N PRO A 47 -20.34 44.71 39.40
CA PRO A 47 -21.28 45.75 39.75
C PRO A 47 -22.39 45.83 38.69
N ASN A 48 -23.58 46.27 39.11
CA ASN A 48 -24.70 46.50 38.21
C ASN A 48 -24.94 48.01 38.10
N ALA A 49 -25.58 48.46 37.02
CA ALA A 49 -25.78 49.90 36.74
C ALA A 49 -26.99 50.51 37.49
N SER A 50 -27.52 49.84 38.52
CA SER A 50 -28.73 50.29 39.20
C SER A 50 -28.37 51.22 40.35
N ASN A 51 -28.93 52.42 40.33
CA ASN A 51 -28.68 53.39 41.37
C ASN A 51 -29.54 53.15 42.63
N PRO A 52 -29.02 53.45 43.84
CA PRO A 52 -27.72 54.05 44.10
C PRO A 52 -26.55 53.05 44.03
N ALA A 53 -25.49 53.44 43.32
CA ALA A 53 -24.21 52.73 43.28
C ALA A 53 -23.69 52.38 44.69
N ALA A 54 -23.33 51.13 44.93
CA ALA A 54 -22.96 50.64 46.26
C ALA A 54 -21.65 49.85 46.27
N MET A 55 -20.85 50.06 47.32
CA MET A 55 -19.57 49.34 47.52
C MET A 55 -19.77 47.82 47.54
N SER A 56 -20.93 47.35 48.01
CA SER A 56 -21.28 45.93 48.07
C SER A 56 -21.39 45.26 46.71
N GLU A 57 -21.54 46.01 45.63
CA GLU A 57 -21.66 45.46 44.28
C GLU A 57 -20.32 45.04 43.70
N TRP A 58 -19.22 45.44 44.35
CA TRP A 58 -17.84 45.16 43.94
C TRP A 58 -17.23 43.95 44.64
N TYR A 59 -17.92 43.30 45.57
CA TYR A 59 -17.43 42.07 46.21
C TYR A 59 -17.13 41.01 45.15
N SER A 60 -15.97 40.35 45.28
CA SER A 60 -15.50 39.29 44.37
C SER A 60 -15.29 39.71 42.91
N TYR A 61 -15.44 40.99 42.55
CA TYR A 61 -15.18 41.44 41.18
C TYR A 61 -13.71 41.22 40.83
N ASN A 62 -13.50 40.54 39.71
CA ASN A 62 -12.21 40.26 39.12
C ASN A 62 -12.20 40.77 37.68
N HIS A 63 -11.54 41.91 37.47
CA HIS A 63 -11.40 42.55 36.18
C HIS A 63 -10.52 41.75 35.22
N THR A 64 -9.58 40.97 35.76
CA THR A 64 -8.70 40.07 34.97
C THR A 64 -9.29 38.69 34.73
N TYR A 65 -10.56 38.46 35.08
CA TYR A 65 -11.18 37.15 34.94
C TYR A 65 -11.29 36.72 33.47
N ALA A 66 -10.64 35.63 33.10
CA ALA A 66 -10.71 35.12 31.74
C ALA A 66 -12.05 34.43 31.46
N CYS A 67 -12.67 34.78 30.34
CA CYS A 67 -13.94 34.22 29.91
C CYS A 67 -13.83 32.73 29.58
N CYS A 68 -14.90 32.00 29.83
CA CYS A 68 -15.03 30.60 29.45
C CYS A 68 -15.98 30.45 28.26
N TYR A 69 -15.52 30.89 27.09
CA TYR A 69 -16.32 30.82 25.87
C TYR A 69 -16.36 29.41 25.29
N SER A 70 -17.48 29.05 24.67
CA SER A 70 -17.58 27.83 23.88
C SER A 70 -16.65 27.92 22.66
N PRO A 71 -15.86 26.87 22.38
CA PRO A 71 -15.09 26.81 21.14
C PRO A 71 -16.01 26.68 19.92
N SER A 72 -15.45 26.82 18.72
CA SER A 72 -16.16 26.60 17.46
C SER A 72 -15.35 25.68 16.54
N ILE A 73 -15.96 24.60 16.05
CA ILE A 73 -15.36 23.71 15.06
C ILE A 73 -15.49 24.39 13.71
N THR A 74 -14.35 24.66 13.07
CA THR A 74 -14.27 25.40 11.80
C THR A 74 -14.22 24.48 10.59
N GLN A 75 -13.60 23.30 10.71
CA GLN A 75 -13.41 22.36 9.61
C GLN A 75 -13.15 20.94 10.11
N ILE A 76 -13.54 19.94 9.31
CA ILE A 76 -13.07 18.56 9.41
C ILE A 76 -12.39 18.18 8.09
N SER A 77 -11.16 17.64 8.15
CA SER A 77 -10.40 17.23 6.96
C SER A 77 -9.52 16.00 7.22
N ASN A 78 -8.67 15.61 6.26
CA ASN A 78 -7.81 14.41 6.32
C ASN A 78 -8.60 13.16 6.72
N ILE A 79 -9.78 13.02 6.12
CA ILE A 79 -10.72 11.94 6.39
C ILE A 79 -10.18 10.65 5.77
N THR A 80 -9.93 9.65 6.60
CA THR A 80 -9.53 8.30 6.19
C THR A 80 -10.64 7.30 6.53
N SER A 81 -10.36 6.02 6.35
CA SER A 81 -11.27 4.94 6.74
C SER A 81 -11.37 4.76 8.25
N SER A 82 -10.47 5.37 9.03
CA SER A 82 -10.40 5.17 10.49
C SER A 82 -10.03 6.41 11.29
N SER A 83 -9.87 7.57 10.65
CA SER A 83 -9.51 8.81 11.32
C SER A 83 -10.01 10.05 10.59
N VAL A 84 -10.10 11.15 11.34
CA VAL A 84 -10.36 12.51 10.82
C VAL A 84 -9.57 13.53 11.62
N ASP A 85 -9.24 14.67 11.02
CA ASP A 85 -8.67 15.83 11.71
C ASP A 85 -9.72 16.90 11.94
N ILE A 86 -9.85 17.34 13.19
CA ILE A 86 -10.80 18.38 13.62
C ILE A 86 -10.05 19.69 13.83
N TYR A 87 -10.54 20.77 13.23
CA TYR A 87 -10.02 22.13 13.36
C TYR A 87 -11.01 23.00 14.13
N TRP A 88 -10.50 23.87 14.99
CA TRP A 88 -11.33 24.72 15.84
C TRP A 88 -10.64 26.01 16.24
N VAL A 89 -11.43 26.96 16.74
CA VAL A 89 -10.99 28.23 17.33
C VAL A 89 -11.67 28.47 18.68
N GLY A 90 -11.27 29.54 19.38
CA GLY A 90 -11.94 29.98 20.61
C GLY A 90 -11.45 29.30 21.89
N THR A 91 -10.17 28.94 21.97
CA THR A 91 -9.57 28.23 23.13
C THR A 91 -8.66 29.10 24.01
N GLY A 92 -8.84 30.43 24.01
CA GLY A 92 -7.93 31.38 24.68
C GLY A 92 -7.77 31.25 26.21
N ASN A 93 -8.62 30.47 26.88
CA ASN A 93 -8.58 30.21 28.32
C ASN A 93 -8.68 28.70 28.62
N CYS A 94 -8.04 27.89 27.78
CA CYS A 94 -8.22 26.44 27.79
C CYS A 94 -7.06 25.72 28.51
N THR A 95 -7.40 24.78 29.39
CA THR A 95 -6.46 23.80 29.97
C THR A 95 -6.52 22.47 29.24
N ALA A 96 -7.73 22.03 28.86
CA ALA A 96 -7.95 20.80 28.10
C ALA A 96 -9.10 20.98 27.11
N ALA A 97 -8.98 20.35 25.94
CA ALA A 97 -10.03 20.26 24.94
C ALA A 97 -10.58 18.82 24.89
N HIS A 98 -11.91 18.72 24.93
CA HIS A 98 -12.69 17.50 24.91
C HIS A 98 -13.45 17.42 23.59
N ILE A 99 -12.97 16.59 22.66
CA ILE A 99 -13.64 16.35 21.39
C ILE A 99 -14.53 15.13 21.60
N GLU A 100 -15.83 15.33 21.43
CA GLU A 100 -16.85 14.31 21.52
C GLU A 100 -17.29 13.91 20.12
N TYR A 101 -17.47 12.61 19.90
CA TYR A 101 -17.92 12.06 18.63
C TYR A 101 -18.97 10.97 18.81
N SER A 102 -19.94 10.91 17.90
CA SER A 102 -21.09 10.01 17.97
C SER A 102 -21.57 9.61 16.59
N THR A 103 -22.11 8.40 16.44
CA THR A 103 -22.81 7.96 15.22
C THR A 103 -24.31 8.21 15.26
N ASN A 104 -24.88 8.52 16.44
CA ASN A 104 -26.32 8.67 16.65
C ASN A 104 -26.71 9.98 17.35
N GLN A 105 -25.74 10.85 17.68
CA GLN A 105 -25.92 12.11 18.40
C GLN A 105 -26.46 11.99 19.84
N VAL A 106 -26.58 10.76 20.37
CA VAL A 106 -27.07 10.48 21.73
C VAL A 106 -25.93 9.94 22.59
N ASN A 107 -25.23 8.92 22.10
CA ASN A 107 -24.12 8.29 22.79
C ASN A 107 -22.81 8.87 22.27
N TRP A 108 -22.10 9.60 23.12
CA TRP A 108 -20.89 10.32 22.75
C TRP A 108 -19.66 9.64 23.35
N SER A 109 -18.70 9.31 22.50
CA SER A 109 -17.34 8.98 22.92
C SER A 109 -16.52 10.26 23.02
N THR A 110 -15.50 10.31 23.88
CA THR A 110 -14.72 11.53 24.13
C THR A 110 -13.22 11.27 24.02
N THR A 111 -12.51 12.19 23.37
CA THR A 111 -11.04 12.29 23.44
C THR A 111 -10.64 13.60 24.12
N THR A 112 -9.82 13.50 25.17
CA THR A 112 -9.34 14.63 25.97
C THR A 112 -7.84 14.84 25.73
N GLY A 113 -7.41 16.09 25.65
CA GLY A 113 -6.00 16.45 25.48
C GLY A 113 -5.77 17.96 25.51
N GLY A 114 -4.56 18.43 25.22
CA GLY A 114 -4.21 19.85 25.20
C GLY A 114 -4.96 20.69 24.15
N CYS A 115 -4.96 22.00 24.28
CA CYS A 115 -5.88 22.89 23.55
C CYS A 115 -5.46 23.25 22.12
N THR A 116 -4.45 22.58 21.58
CA THR A 116 -3.88 22.81 20.24
C THR A 116 -4.77 22.24 19.14
N SER A 117 -5.04 23.06 18.13
CA SER A 117 -5.74 22.68 16.90
C SER A 117 -4.75 22.55 15.73
N PRO A 118 -4.93 21.61 14.79
CA PRO A 118 -5.96 20.56 14.76
C PRO A 118 -5.65 19.38 15.69
N ARG A 119 -6.63 18.48 15.83
CA ARG A 119 -6.42 17.16 16.45
C ARG A 119 -7.08 16.05 15.65
N THR A 120 -6.32 14.96 15.51
CA THR A 120 -6.80 13.71 14.91
C THR A 120 -7.64 12.90 15.90
N VAL A 121 -8.84 12.52 15.47
CA VAL A 121 -9.64 11.47 16.11
C VAL A 121 -9.43 10.20 15.29
N SER A 122 -8.98 9.12 15.92
CA SER A 122 -8.64 7.83 15.28
C SER A 122 -9.55 6.70 15.78
N ARG A 123 -9.35 5.48 15.25
CA ARG A 123 -10.11 4.27 15.59
C ARG A 123 -11.61 4.39 15.28
N LEU A 124 -11.93 5.14 14.23
CA LEU A 124 -13.28 5.23 13.69
C LEU A 124 -13.56 4.02 12.78
N SER A 125 -14.83 3.65 12.66
CA SER A 125 -15.27 2.64 11.69
C SER A 125 -15.29 3.26 10.28
N SER A 126 -14.95 2.48 9.26
CA SER A 126 -15.01 2.91 7.85
C SER A 126 -16.45 3.10 7.35
N SER A 127 -16.63 3.89 6.30
CA SER A 127 -17.94 4.17 5.68
C SER A 127 -19.01 4.60 6.69
N THR A 128 -18.62 5.28 7.77
CA THR A 128 -19.50 5.60 8.89
C THR A 128 -19.55 7.11 9.10
N THR A 129 -20.75 7.67 9.19
CA THR A 129 -20.96 9.09 9.51
C THR A 129 -20.84 9.31 11.01
N TYR A 130 -19.94 10.21 11.39
CA TYR A 130 -19.77 10.68 12.76
C TYR A 130 -20.16 12.16 12.87
N TYR A 131 -20.76 12.51 13.99
CA TYR A 131 -21.04 13.87 14.43
C TYR A 131 -20.03 14.23 15.51
N PHE A 132 -19.45 15.42 15.42
CA PHE A 132 -18.42 15.93 16.29
C PHE A 132 -18.88 17.21 16.93
N ARG A 133 -18.65 17.33 18.24
CA ARG A 133 -18.77 18.57 19.00
C ARG A 133 -17.62 18.63 19.98
N MET A 134 -17.33 19.80 20.52
CA MET A 134 -16.28 19.90 21.52
C MET A 134 -16.59 20.95 22.58
N ARG A 135 -15.88 20.86 23.69
CA ARG A 135 -15.84 21.86 24.76
C ARG A 135 -14.45 21.89 25.36
N ILE A 136 -14.18 22.89 26.18
CA ILE A 136 -12.91 23.04 26.88
C ILE A 136 -13.09 23.05 28.39
N THR A 137 -12.07 22.62 29.13
CA THR A 137 -11.90 23.00 30.53
C THR A 137 -11.26 24.38 30.56
N CYS A 138 -11.91 25.31 31.25
CA CYS A 138 -11.45 26.68 31.35
C CYS A 138 -10.51 26.87 32.53
N THR A 139 -9.37 27.52 32.33
CA THR A 139 -8.37 27.75 33.38
C THR A 139 -8.94 28.60 34.52
N SER A 140 -9.81 29.57 34.21
CA SER A 140 -10.38 30.50 35.19
C SER A 140 -11.46 29.90 36.11
N THR A 141 -12.21 28.90 35.65
CA THR A 141 -13.28 28.25 36.45
C THR A 141 -12.89 26.85 36.94
N GLY A 142 -11.95 26.19 36.26
CA GLY A 142 -11.75 24.73 36.35
C GLY A 142 -12.91 23.91 35.78
N GLY A 143 -13.98 24.57 35.33
CA GLY A 143 -15.19 23.96 34.79
C GLY A 143 -15.18 23.89 33.26
N TYR A 144 -16.26 23.37 32.70
CA TYR A 144 -16.41 23.25 31.25
C TYR A 144 -17.06 24.48 30.63
N SER A 145 -16.63 24.82 29.41
CA SER A 145 -17.37 25.70 28.52
C SER A 145 -18.68 25.07 28.07
N GLY A 146 -19.54 25.88 27.43
CA GLY A 146 -20.57 25.34 26.54
C GLY A 146 -19.96 24.54 25.38
N TYR A 147 -20.77 23.71 24.73
CA TYR A 147 -20.35 22.98 23.54
C TYR A 147 -20.25 23.90 22.32
N SER A 148 -19.40 23.52 21.38
CA SER A 148 -19.34 24.07 20.02
C SER A 148 -20.60 23.75 19.23
N ASN A 149 -20.64 24.30 18.00
CA ASN A 149 -21.45 23.72 16.93
C ASN A 149 -21.12 22.23 16.73
N THR A 150 -22.13 21.47 16.28
CA THR A 150 -21.94 20.08 15.83
C THR A 150 -21.64 20.09 14.33
N MET A 151 -20.59 19.37 13.92
CA MET A 151 -20.23 19.16 12.51
C MET A 151 -20.13 17.66 12.23
N SER A 152 -20.46 17.21 11.02
CA SER A 152 -20.37 15.80 10.65
C SER A 152 -19.34 15.53 9.56
N ALA A 153 -18.81 14.32 9.56
CA ALA A 153 -17.97 13.79 8.50
C ALA A 153 -18.20 12.28 8.37
N THR A 154 -18.08 11.76 7.15
CA THR A 154 -18.19 10.34 6.85
C THR A 154 -16.81 9.78 6.53
N THR A 155 -16.35 8.81 7.32
CA THR A 155 -15.08 8.12 7.04
C THR A 155 -15.11 7.44 5.68
N SER A 156 -13.97 7.37 5.01
CA SER A 156 -13.89 6.70 3.71
C SER A 156 -14.13 5.20 3.82
N GLY A 157 -14.40 4.55 2.70
CA GLY A 157 -14.42 3.08 2.64
C GLY A 157 -13.08 2.48 3.07
N SER A 158 -13.12 1.27 3.64
CA SER A 158 -11.92 0.47 3.84
C SER A 158 -11.37 0.01 2.49
N CYS A 159 -10.05 -0.06 2.37
CA CYS A 159 -9.43 -0.68 1.20
C CYS A 159 -9.77 -2.19 1.20
N PRO A 160 -10.08 -2.79 0.04
CA PRO A 160 -10.22 -4.24 -0.04
C PRO A 160 -8.91 -4.93 0.39
N ALA A 161 -9.04 -6.08 1.05
CA ALA A 161 -7.88 -6.84 1.55
C ALA A 161 -6.95 -7.25 0.40
N TYR A 162 -5.65 -7.42 0.69
CA TYR A 162 -4.69 -7.90 -0.28
C TYR A 162 -5.17 -9.22 -0.92
N GLY A 163 -5.13 -9.29 -2.25
CA GLY A 163 -5.56 -10.48 -3.01
C GLY A 163 -7.08 -10.56 -3.25
N THR A 164 -7.87 -9.56 -2.86
CA THR A 164 -9.29 -9.50 -3.25
C THR A 164 -9.40 -9.35 -4.76
N TYR A 165 -10.09 -10.26 -5.45
CA TYR A 165 -10.38 -10.15 -6.88
C TYR A 165 -11.34 -8.99 -7.15
N LEU A 166 -10.96 -8.09 -8.06
CA LEU A 166 -11.72 -6.89 -8.39
C LEU A 166 -12.38 -6.97 -9.76
N SER A 167 -11.61 -7.40 -10.77
CA SER A 167 -12.09 -7.54 -12.14
C SER A 167 -11.16 -8.41 -12.97
N GLN A 168 -11.60 -8.75 -14.17
CA GLN A 168 -10.76 -9.36 -15.20
C GLN A 168 -10.81 -8.50 -16.45
N TYR A 169 -9.72 -8.50 -17.21
CA TYR A 169 -9.66 -7.84 -18.49
C TYR A 169 -8.70 -8.57 -19.43
N CYS A 170 -8.81 -8.25 -20.71
CA CYS A 170 -7.98 -8.82 -21.75
C CYS A 170 -6.98 -7.77 -22.24
N SER A 171 -5.71 -8.16 -22.36
CA SER A 171 -4.69 -7.35 -23.05
C SER A 171 -4.13 -8.20 -24.19
N GLY A 172 -4.60 -7.94 -25.40
CA GLY A 172 -4.42 -8.86 -26.52
C GLY A 172 -5.12 -10.19 -26.23
N CYS A 173 -4.39 -11.30 -26.40
CA CYS A 173 -4.92 -12.66 -26.20
C CYS A 173 -4.75 -13.16 -24.76
N THR A 174 -4.12 -12.38 -23.87
CA THR A 174 -3.83 -12.75 -22.49
C THR A 174 -4.90 -12.21 -21.54
N LEU A 175 -5.41 -13.09 -20.68
CA LEU A 175 -6.33 -12.73 -19.60
C LEU A 175 -5.54 -12.26 -18.39
N TYR A 176 -5.95 -11.12 -17.84
CA TYR A 176 -5.41 -10.58 -16.59
C TYR A 176 -6.52 -10.51 -15.54
N TYR A 177 -6.19 -10.96 -14.34
CA TYR A 177 -7.00 -10.73 -13.15
C TYR A 177 -6.42 -9.57 -12.36
N ARG A 178 -7.28 -8.60 -12.06
CA ARG A 178 -6.95 -7.44 -11.24
C ARG A 178 -7.35 -7.72 -9.80
N TYR A 179 -6.40 -7.53 -8.91
CA TYR A 179 -6.55 -7.74 -7.47
C TYR A 179 -6.25 -6.46 -6.69
N ALA A 180 -6.82 -6.35 -5.49
CA ALA A 180 -6.51 -5.29 -4.56
C ALA A 180 -5.15 -5.55 -3.90
N ASN A 181 -4.32 -4.50 -3.77
CA ASN A 181 -3.02 -4.58 -3.10
C ASN A 181 -3.08 -4.35 -1.58
N GLY A 182 -4.28 -4.29 -0.99
CA GLY A 182 -4.47 -3.99 0.44
C GLY A 182 -4.29 -2.52 0.85
N SER A 183 -3.88 -1.64 -0.07
CA SER A 183 -3.58 -0.22 0.17
C SER A 183 -4.33 0.70 -0.79
N CYS A 184 -5.55 0.33 -1.15
CA CYS A 184 -6.42 1.05 -2.11
C CYS A 184 -5.81 1.21 -3.52
N GLY A 185 -4.78 0.43 -3.84
CA GLY A 185 -4.27 0.26 -5.20
C GLY A 185 -4.61 -1.13 -5.74
N THR A 186 -4.13 -1.41 -6.95
CA THR A 186 -4.38 -2.67 -7.63
C THR A 186 -3.09 -3.25 -8.20
N TYR A 187 -3.06 -4.57 -8.38
CA TYR A 187 -2.04 -5.27 -9.15
C TYR A 187 -2.71 -6.30 -10.06
N ASP A 188 -2.04 -6.61 -11.16
CA ASP A 188 -2.59 -7.48 -12.20
C ASP A 188 -1.75 -8.77 -12.29
N VAL A 189 -2.41 -9.92 -12.38
CA VAL A 189 -1.78 -11.23 -12.55
C VAL A 189 -2.23 -11.84 -13.87
N SER A 190 -1.27 -12.14 -14.74
CA SER A 190 -1.53 -12.87 -15.99
C SER A 190 -2.03 -14.28 -15.67
N GLN A 191 -3.16 -14.64 -16.27
CA GLN A 191 -3.73 -15.99 -16.22
C GLN A 191 -3.37 -16.82 -17.47
N GLY A 192 -2.50 -16.27 -18.34
CA GLY A 192 -2.14 -16.88 -19.62
C GLY A 192 -3.09 -16.52 -20.77
N CYS A 193 -2.82 -17.09 -21.94
CA CYS A 193 -3.65 -16.87 -23.12
C CYS A 193 -4.98 -17.61 -22.98
N THR A 194 -6.07 -16.98 -23.46
CA THR A 194 -7.40 -17.62 -23.45
C THR A 194 -8.21 -17.24 -24.69
N THR A 195 -9.05 -18.18 -25.12
CA THR A 195 -10.01 -17.98 -26.21
C THR A 195 -11.10 -16.97 -25.84
N ALA A 196 -11.36 -16.75 -24.54
CA ALA A 196 -12.34 -15.78 -24.05
C ALA A 196 -11.97 -14.31 -24.36
N CYS A 197 -10.69 -14.02 -24.61
CA CYS A 197 -10.16 -12.66 -24.76
C CYS A 197 -10.08 -12.15 -26.21
N GLY A 198 -10.92 -12.67 -27.11
CA GLY A 198 -10.95 -12.23 -28.51
C GLY A 198 -10.39 -13.25 -29.51
N GLY A 199 -10.27 -14.52 -29.11
CA GLY A 199 -10.10 -15.61 -30.07
C GLY A 199 -8.73 -15.73 -30.74
N CYS A 200 -7.68 -15.10 -30.20
CA CYS A 200 -6.31 -15.31 -30.70
C CYS A 200 -5.52 -16.40 -29.94
N CYS A 201 -6.23 -17.46 -29.55
CA CYS A 201 -5.80 -18.85 -29.75
C CYS A 201 -6.72 -19.36 -30.88
N CYS A 202 -6.29 -19.91 -32.02
CA CYS A 202 -5.39 -21.02 -32.19
C CYS A 202 -4.93 -21.06 -33.65
N SER A 203 -3.68 -20.73 -33.95
CA SER A 203 -3.03 -21.27 -35.14
C SER A 203 -1.51 -21.22 -34.97
N PRO A 204 -0.88 -22.32 -34.56
CA PRO A 204 -1.47 -23.61 -34.12
C PRO A 204 -1.79 -23.74 -32.62
N SER A 205 -2.69 -24.65 -32.23
CA SER A 205 -3.02 -24.99 -30.83
C SER A 205 -1.82 -25.51 -30.03
N TYR A 206 -1.86 -25.43 -28.69
CA TYR A 206 -0.83 -26.02 -27.83
C TYR A 206 -0.56 -27.49 -28.21
N GLY A 207 0.71 -27.85 -28.37
CA GLY A 207 1.13 -29.19 -28.75
C GLY A 207 0.98 -29.51 -30.24
N THR A 208 0.59 -28.54 -31.07
CA THR A 208 0.67 -28.73 -32.52
C THR A 208 2.12 -28.70 -32.95
N TYR A 209 2.54 -29.71 -33.69
CA TYR A 209 3.84 -29.76 -34.33
C TYR A 209 4.04 -28.57 -35.28
N LEU A 210 5.16 -27.85 -35.14
CA LEU A 210 5.52 -26.73 -36.00
C LEU A 210 6.61 -27.14 -36.98
N TYR A 211 7.75 -27.57 -36.45
CA TYR A 211 8.91 -28.00 -37.21
C TYR A 211 9.82 -28.84 -36.32
N ASP A 212 10.77 -29.54 -36.93
CA ASP A 212 11.84 -30.27 -36.28
C ASP A 212 13.19 -29.57 -36.48
N GLY A 213 14.13 -29.83 -35.57
CA GLY A 213 15.46 -29.23 -35.66
C GLY A 213 16.46 -29.86 -34.73
N CYS A 214 17.73 -29.52 -34.95
CA CYS A 214 18.86 -30.07 -34.23
C CYS A 214 19.47 -29.02 -33.30
N SER A 215 19.70 -29.40 -32.05
CA SER A 215 20.52 -28.63 -31.11
C SER A 215 21.76 -29.45 -30.77
N GLY A 216 22.84 -29.21 -31.52
CA GLY A 216 24.01 -30.09 -31.49
C GLY A 216 23.69 -31.45 -32.12
N CYS A 217 23.96 -32.52 -31.39
CA CYS A 217 23.69 -33.90 -31.84
C CYS A 217 22.28 -34.39 -31.48
N ASP A 218 21.47 -33.58 -30.79
CA ASP A 218 20.17 -33.97 -30.28
C ASP A 218 19.04 -33.45 -31.18
N TYR A 219 18.11 -34.34 -31.52
CA TYR A 219 16.97 -34.07 -32.39
C TYR A 219 15.72 -33.71 -31.57
N TYR A 220 15.14 -32.56 -31.89
CA TYR A 220 13.99 -32.01 -31.21
C TYR A 220 12.82 -31.79 -32.16
N TYR A 221 11.61 -32.00 -31.63
CA TYR A 221 10.39 -31.45 -32.24
C TYR A 221 10.02 -30.16 -31.53
N TYR A 222 9.71 -29.13 -32.31
CA TYR A 222 9.22 -27.85 -31.84
C TYR A 222 7.71 -27.82 -32.02
N TYR A 223 7.02 -27.53 -30.92
CA TYR A 223 5.57 -27.46 -30.84
C TYR A 223 5.14 -26.03 -30.55
N SER A 224 3.92 -25.69 -30.96
CA SER A 224 3.27 -24.46 -30.56
C SER A 224 2.96 -24.50 -29.07
N ASP A 225 3.31 -23.45 -28.35
CA ASP A 225 2.86 -23.22 -26.97
C ASP A 225 1.42 -22.68 -26.89
N GLY A 226 0.73 -22.54 -28.03
CA GLY A 226 -0.62 -22.00 -28.12
C GLY A 226 -0.71 -20.47 -27.99
N CYS A 227 0.42 -19.76 -27.93
CA CYS A 227 0.55 -18.32 -27.74
C CYS A 227 1.57 -17.67 -28.71
N ASN A 228 1.71 -18.18 -29.95
CA ASN A 228 2.74 -17.76 -30.94
C ASN A 228 4.20 -17.96 -30.48
N GLY A 229 4.45 -18.67 -29.39
CA GLY A 229 5.76 -19.15 -29.00
C GLY A 229 5.96 -20.62 -29.36
N THR A 230 7.16 -21.13 -29.10
CA THR A 230 7.51 -22.53 -29.35
C THR A 230 8.12 -23.16 -28.11
N TYR A 231 7.82 -24.43 -27.88
CA TYR A 231 8.55 -25.26 -26.92
C TYR A 231 9.10 -26.49 -27.65
N SER A 232 10.24 -27.01 -27.19
CA SER A 232 10.86 -28.18 -27.81
C SER A 232 10.73 -29.42 -26.91
N SER A 233 10.56 -30.58 -27.53
CA SER A 233 10.70 -31.89 -26.88
C SER A 233 11.85 -32.62 -27.53
N LEU A 234 12.75 -33.18 -26.72
CA LEU A 234 13.78 -34.10 -27.18
C LEU A 234 13.09 -35.36 -27.72
N ILE A 235 13.42 -35.72 -28.96
CA ILE A 235 12.93 -36.95 -29.59
C ILE A 235 14.00 -38.01 -29.49
N GLU A 236 15.24 -37.65 -29.81
CA GLU A 236 16.36 -38.57 -29.80
C GLU A 236 17.65 -37.80 -29.51
N SER A 237 18.40 -38.28 -28.52
CA SER A 237 19.76 -37.81 -28.27
C SER A 237 20.74 -38.49 -29.23
N ASN A 238 21.74 -37.76 -29.73
CA ASN A 238 22.73 -38.28 -30.69
C ASN A 238 22.09 -38.89 -31.96
N SER A 239 21.18 -38.13 -32.58
CA SER A 239 20.32 -38.59 -33.66
C SER A 239 20.97 -38.51 -35.04
N PRO A 240 20.92 -39.59 -35.85
CA PRO A 240 21.51 -39.61 -37.20
C PRO A 240 20.99 -38.47 -38.09
N ASN A 241 19.77 -38.00 -37.84
CA ASN A 241 19.14 -36.88 -38.54
C ASN A 241 19.84 -35.54 -38.29
N CYS A 242 20.60 -35.43 -37.19
CA CYS A 242 21.40 -34.27 -36.82
C CYS A 242 22.89 -34.45 -37.16
N GLY A 243 23.23 -35.43 -38.01
CA GLY A 243 24.61 -35.67 -38.44
C GLY A 243 25.50 -36.34 -37.39
N CYS A 244 24.93 -36.73 -36.25
CA CYS A 244 25.61 -37.51 -35.21
C CYS A 244 24.84 -38.81 -35.01
N GLY A 245 25.44 -39.99 -35.14
CA GLY A 245 24.67 -41.26 -35.12
C GLY A 245 24.62 -42.00 -36.46
N GLY A 246 25.52 -41.64 -37.39
CA GLY A 246 25.88 -42.57 -38.45
C GLY A 246 26.54 -43.82 -37.87
N GLY A 247 25.77 -44.89 -37.72
CA GLY A 247 26.33 -46.21 -37.49
C GLY A 247 25.30 -47.22 -37.00
N ALA A 248 24.74 -48.00 -37.93
CA ALA A 248 24.62 -49.42 -37.63
C ALA A 248 26.03 -49.87 -37.21
N ALA A 249 26.15 -50.30 -35.95
CA ALA A 249 27.38 -50.65 -35.24
C ALA A 249 28.62 -50.68 -36.13
N CYS A 250 29.43 -49.62 -36.08
CA CYS A 250 30.71 -49.64 -36.76
C CYS A 250 31.53 -50.79 -36.15
N GLN A 251 31.87 -51.77 -36.98
CA GLN A 251 32.50 -53.00 -36.52
C GLN A 251 33.97 -52.99 -36.89
N ALA A 252 34.76 -53.68 -36.07
CA ALA A 252 36.11 -54.04 -36.44
C ALA A 252 36.08 -54.96 -37.67
N LEU A 253 36.63 -54.48 -38.78
CA LEU A 253 36.73 -55.24 -40.02
C LEU A 253 38.09 -55.93 -40.10
N TYR A 254 38.08 -57.21 -40.48
CA TYR A 254 39.29 -58.01 -40.65
C TYR A 254 39.37 -58.53 -42.09
N SER A 255 40.55 -58.57 -42.69
CA SER A 255 40.68 -58.94 -44.09
C SER A 255 40.44 -60.43 -44.35
N THR A 256 39.89 -60.75 -45.51
CA THR A 256 39.80 -62.13 -46.01
C THR A 256 40.98 -62.55 -46.89
N GLY A 257 42.09 -61.79 -46.93
CA GLY A 257 43.26 -62.04 -47.77
C GLY A 257 42.98 -61.71 -49.25
N GLY A 258 43.40 -60.51 -49.68
CA GLY A 258 43.12 -60.00 -51.02
C GLY A 258 42.75 -58.51 -51.06
N SER A 259 42.03 -58.10 -52.10
CA SER A 259 41.60 -56.69 -52.24
C SER A 259 40.36 -56.42 -51.41
N TYR A 260 40.35 -55.31 -50.68
CA TYR A 260 39.22 -54.89 -49.86
C TYR A 260 38.75 -53.48 -50.20
N ARG A 261 37.46 -53.23 -49.98
CA ARG A 261 36.84 -51.91 -50.04
C ARG A 261 35.73 -51.83 -48.99
N PHE A 262 35.70 -50.78 -48.19
CA PHE A 262 34.59 -50.47 -47.28
C PHE A 262 34.46 -48.95 -47.09
N LEU A 263 33.41 -48.52 -46.40
CA LEU A 263 33.25 -47.16 -45.88
C LEU A 263 33.67 -47.13 -44.41
N ASP A 264 34.54 -46.19 -44.03
CA ASP A 264 34.85 -45.93 -42.63
C ASP A 264 33.62 -45.38 -41.88
N CYS A 265 33.70 -45.31 -40.55
CA CYS A 265 32.60 -44.80 -39.72
C CYS A 265 32.23 -43.32 -39.99
N SER A 266 33.05 -42.60 -40.75
CA SER A 266 32.80 -41.24 -41.20
C SER A 266 32.29 -41.18 -42.66
N GLY A 267 31.96 -42.34 -43.25
CA GLY A 267 31.42 -42.45 -44.61
C GLY A 267 32.46 -42.32 -45.73
N ARG A 268 33.77 -42.39 -45.44
CA ARG A 268 34.82 -42.29 -46.46
C ARG A 268 35.20 -43.67 -46.99
N SER A 269 35.40 -43.79 -48.31
CA SER A 269 35.78 -45.07 -48.90
C SER A 269 37.25 -45.39 -48.67
N VAL A 270 37.50 -46.50 -47.99
CA VAL A 270 38.82 -47.10 -47.76
C VAL A 270 38.98 -48.28 -48.72
N ARG A 271 40.13 -48.36 -49.40
CA ARG A 271 40.46 -49.43 -50.34
C ARG A 271 41.92 -49.83 -50.20
N GLY A 272 42.21 -51.12 -50.31
CA GLY A 272 43.57 -51.63 -50.23
C GLY A 272 43.69 -53.09 -50.63
N LYS A 273 44.87 -53.66 -50.39
CA LYS A 273 45.15 -55.09 -50.50
C LYS A 273 45.80 -55.56 -49.21
N ALA A 274 45.25 -56.58 -48.59
CA ALA A 274 45.87 -57.29 -47.47
C ALA A 274 46.55 -58.56 -48.00
N LEU A 275 47.72 -58.86 -47.46
CA LEU A 275 48.50 -60.05 -47.84
C LEU A 275 48.05 -61.29 -47.07
N ASP A 276 47.53 -61.10 -45.86
CA ASP A 276 47.18 -62.17 -44.94
C ASP A 276 45.68 -62.11 -44.53
N TRP A 277 45.11 -63.27 -44.22
CA TRP A 277 43.75 -63.39 -43.69
C TRP A 277 43.73 -63.03 -42.20
N GLY A 278 42.72 -62.27 -41.76
CA GLY A 278 42.56 -61.83 -40.37
C GLY A 278 43.29 -60.53 -39.99
N GLU A 279 43.88 -59.80 -40.95
CA GLU A 279 44.51 -58.48 -40.69
C GLU A 279 43.46 -57.44 -40.31
N TYR A 280 43.69 -56.65 -39.24
CA TYR A 280 42.76 -55.61 -38.82
C TYR A 280 42.80 -54.41 -39.79
N LEU A 281 41.68 -54.10 -40.41
CA LEU A 281 41.57 -53.06 -41.45
C LEU A 281 41.08 -51.71 -40.91
N GLY A 282 40.60 -51.68 -39.67
CA GLY A 282 39.99 -50.50 -39.05
C GLY A 282 38.50 -50.67 -38.80
N CYS A 283 37.87 -49.56 -38.46
CA CYS A 283 36.44 -49.49 -38.18
C CYS A 283 35.69 -49.06 -39.43
N GLY A 284 34.70 -49.85 -39.84
CA GLY A 284 33.89 -49.55 -41.00
C GLY A 284 32.50 -50.16 -40.93
N ASP A 285 31.64 -49.73 -41.84
CA ASP A 285 30.30 -50.30 -41.98
C ASP A 285 30.39 -51.73 -42.55
N PRO A 286 29.94 -52.76 -41.81
CA PRO A 286 30.01 -54.15 -42.24
C PRO A 286 29.26 -54.42 -43.55
N ASN A 287 28.30 -53.58 -43.93
CA ASN A 287 27.47 -53.75 -45.11
C ASN A 287 27.97 -52.96 -46.34
N SER A 288 29.12 -52.29 -46.25
CA SER A 288 29.53 -51.24 -47.19
C SER A 288 30.55 -51.64 -48.27
N GLY A 289 30.82 -52.92 -48.48
CA GLY A 289 31.74 -53.38 -49.53
C GLY A 289 32.11 -54.86 -49.47
N TYR A 290 33.39 -55.18 -49.71
CA TYR A 290 33.88 -56.55 -49.86
C TYR A 290 35.35 -56.72 -49.43
N GLY A 291 35.79 -57.97 -49.27
CA GLY A 291 37.16 -58.34 -48.95
C GLY A 291 37.51 -58.29 -47.46
N TYR A 292 36.48 -58.27 -46.62
CA TYR A 292 36.59 -58.23 -45.17
C TYR A 292 35.47 -59.07 -44.54
N GLU A 293 35.64 -59.39 -43.26
CA GLU A 293 34.68 -60.08 -42.42
C GLU A 293 34.59 -59.40 -41.05
N THR A 294 33.56 -59.72 -40.28
CA THR A 294 33.36 -59.16 -38.95
C THR A 294 33.14 -60.27 -37.92
N TYR A 295 33.65 -60.04 -36.70
CA TYR A 295 33.48 -60.95 -35.57
C TYR A 295 32.49 -60.41 -34.53
N GLY A 296 31.60 -59.50 -34.93
CA GLY A 296 30.63 -58.87 -34.04
C GLY A 296 31.25 -58.01 -32.93
N LYS A 297 32.52 -57.62 -33.05
CA LYS A 297 33.20 -56.74 -32.09
C LYS A 297 32.89 -55.28 -32.43
N GLU A 298 32.30 -54.59 -31.46
CA GLU A 298 32.13 -53.14 -31.50
C GLU A 298 33.49 -52.45 -31.57
N CYS A 299 33.63 -51.45 -32.43
CA CYS A 299 34.86 -50.67 -32.49
C CYS A 299 34.97 -49.77 -31.28
N LEU A 300 35.82 -50.17 -30.33
CA LEU A 300 36.20 -49.32 -29.19
C LEU A 300 37.15 -48.23 -29.71
N SER A 301 36.73 -46.98 -29.53
CA SER A 301 37.59 -45.81 -29.73
C SER A 301 38.86 -45.93 -28.87
N PHE A 302 40.02 -45.95 -29.50
CA PHE A 302 41.28 -45.55 -28.87
C PHE A 302 41.61 -44.12 -29.30
#